data_AF-A0A2A6LYC5-F1
#
_entry.id   AF-A0A2A6LYC5-F1
#
_cell.length_a   1.000
_cell.length_b   1.000
_cell.length_c   1.000
_cell.angle_alpha   90.00
_cell.angle_beta   90.00
_cell.angle_gamma   90.00
#
_symmetry.space_group_name_H-M   'P 1'
#
loop_
_entity.id
_entity.type
_entity.pdbx_description
1 polymer ?
#
loop_
_entity_poly.entity_id
_entity_poly.type
_entity_poly.pdbx_seq_one_letter_code
_entity_poly.pdbx_strand_id
1 'polypeptide(L)' 'MFKQLKKITRALHIPTVEEREIAYLNGSVDRIDLEYRQRQIDRGLFRRDL' A
#
# COMPACT_ATOMS: atom_id res chain seq x y z
N MET A 1 30.38 1.84 11.73
CA MET A 1 29.49 2.81 11.04
C MET A 1 28.32 2.17 10.28
N PHE A 2 28.47 1.04 9.58
CA PHE A 2 27.43 0.43 8.71
C PHE A 2 26.08 0.08 9.39
N LYS A 3 26.06 -0.16 10.70
CA LYS A 3 24.83 -0.50 11.45
C LYS A 3 23.84 0.66 11.58
N GLN A 4 24.29 1.91 11.55
CA GLN A 4 23.43 3.09 11.65
C GLN A 4 22.67 3.35 10.34
N LEU A 5 23.35 3.20 9.20
CA LEU A 5 22.74 3.33 7.87
C LEU A 5 21.57 2.33 7.70
N LYS A 6 21.76 1.09 8.17
CA LYS A 6 20.75 0.02 8.12
C LYS A 6 19.49 0.29 8.98
N LYS A 7 19.60 1.12 10.03
CA LYS A 7 18.46 1.55 10.85
C LYS A 7 17.68 2.67 10.17
N ILE A 8 18.37 3.60 9.52
CA ILE A 8 17.75 4.73 8.81
C ILE A 8 16.97 4.23 7.59
N THR A 9 17.51 3.28 6.82
CA THR A 9 16.80 2.73 5.66
C THR A 9 15.56 1.92 6.03
N ARG A 10 15.54 1.26 7.20
CA ARG A 10 14.37 0.53 7.69
C ARG A 10 13.25 1.45 8.20
N ALA A 11 13.58 2.67 8.61
CA ALA A 11 12.61 3.70 9.00
C ALA A 11 12.05 4.48 7.79
N LEU A 12 12.76 4.45 6.65
CA LEU A 12 12.38 5.11 5.40
C LEU A 12 11.75 4.14 4.39
N HIS A 13 11.14 3.04 4.85
CA HIS A 13 10.42 2.14 3.95
C HIS A 13 9.21 2.87 3.37
N ILE A 14 9.32 3.27 2.10
CA ILE A 14 8.21 3.83 1.34
C ILE A 14 7.34 2.63 0.93
N PRO A 15 6.07 2.58 1.35
CA PRO A 15 5.20 1.46 0.99
C PRO A 15 5.11 1.30 -0.53
N THR A 16 5.26 0.07 -1.03
CA THR A 16 5.08 -0.21 -2.46
C THR A 16 3.62 0.01 -2.88
N VAL A 17 3.35 0.00 -4.18
CA VAL A 17 1.97 0.03 -4.69
C VAL A 17 1.19 -1.19 -4.17
N GLU A 18 1.78 -2.40 -4.21
CA GLU A 18 1.08 -3.59 -3.72
C GLU A 18 0.79 -3.53 -2.21
N GLU A 19 1.73 -3.02 -1.41
CA GLU A 19 1.51 -2.87 0.04
C GLU A 19 0.35 -1.91 0.35
N ARG A 20 0.24 -0.83 -0.44
CA ARG A 20 -0.88 0.12 -0.33
C ARG A 20 -2.20 -0.51 -0.77
N GLU A 21 -2.20 -1.27 -1.86
CA GLU A 21 -3.38 -2.01 -2.34
C GLU A 21 -3.88 -3.01 -1.29
N ILE A 22 -2.99 -3.81 -0.72
CA ILE A 22 -3.33 -4.79 0.33
C ILE A 22 -3.85 -4.09 1.57
N ALA A 23 -3.19 -3.03 2.04
CA ALA A 23 -3.66 -2.25 3.19
C ALA A 23 -5.05 -1.65 2.94
N TYR A 24 -5.30 -1.21 1.71
CA TYR A 24 -6.59 -0.66 1.31
C TYR A 24 -7.69 -1.73 1.29
N LEU A 25 -7.42 -2.92 0.76
CA LEU A 25 -8.37 -4.03 0.79
C LEU A 25 -8.62 -4.52 2.22
N ASN A 26 -7.59 -4.63 3.06
CA ASN A 26 -7.71 -5.07 4.45
C ASN A 26 -8.56 -4.14 5.32
N GLY A 27 -8.73 -2.87 4.92
CA GLY A 27 -9.62 -1.96 5.61
C GLY A 27 -11.11 -2.13 5.26
N SER A 28 -11.48 -3.12 4.42
CA SER A 28 -12.87 -3.33 4.02
C SER A 28 -13.74 -3.76 5.20
N VAL A 29 -14.92 -3.15 5.34
CA VAL A 29 -15.85 -3.48 6.43
C VAL A 29 -16.72 -4.69 6.10
N ASP A 30 -17.09 -4.83 4.83
CA ASP A 30 -17.92 -5.92 4.33
C ASP A 30 -17.50 -6.33 2.90
N ARG A 31 -18.21 -7.31 2.34
CA ARG A 31 -17.94 -7.84 1.00
C ARG A 31 -18.20 -6.82 -0.11
N ILE A 32 -19.22 -5.97 0.04
CA ILE A 32 -19.57 -4.97 -0.97
C ILE A 32 -18.50 -3.87 -1.01
N ASP A 33 -18.03 -3.43 0.16
CA ASP A 33 -16.90 -2.53 0.30
C ASP A 33 -15.63 -3.15 -0.30
N LEU A 34 -15.34 -4.42 0.00
CA LEU A 34 -14.19 -5.11 -0.59
C LEU A 34 -14.24 -5.11 -2.14
N GLU A 35 -15.39 -5.46 -2.73
CA GLU A 35 -15.59 -5.44 -4.19
C GLU A 35 -15.51 -4.02 -4.76
N TYR A 36 -16.01 -3.02 -4.05
CA TYR A 36 -15.88 -1.62 -4.43
C TYR A 36 -14.42 -1.17 -4.44
N ARG A 37 -13.66 -1.47 -3.38
CA ARG A 37 -12.23 -1.15 -3.26
C ARG A 37 -11.41 -1.85 -4.34
N GLN A 38 -11.70 -3.12 -4.62
CA GLN A 38 -11.05 -3.85 -5.71
C GLN A 38 -11.25 -3.14 -7.05
N ARG A 39 -12.49 -2.70 -7.37
CA ARG A 39 -12.76 -1.93 -8.59
C ARG A 39 -12.02 -0.59 -8.62
N GLN A 40 -11.78 0.05 -7.49
CA GLN A 40 -10.98 1.28 -7.44
C GLN A 40 -9.51 1.00 -7.77
N ILE A 41 -8.95 -0.09 -7.24
CA ILE A 41 -7.59 -0.55 -7.57
C ILE A 41 -7.49 -0.84 -9.07
N ASP A 42 -8.44 -1.56 -9.64
CA ASP A 42 -8.47 -1.89 -11.08
C ASP A 42 -8.55 -0.63 -11.96
N ARG A 43 -9.19 0.44 -11.48
CA ARG A 43 -9.23 1.77 -12.13
C ARG A 43 -7.93 2.57 -11.98
N GLY A 44 -6.92 2.00 -11.35
CA GLY A 44 -5.60 2.58 -11.18
C GLY A 44 -5.50 3.56 -10.02
N LEU A 45 -6.29 3.40 -8.94
CA LEU A 45 -6.26 4.27 -7.77
C LEU A 45 -4.83 4.55 -7.26
N PHE A 46 -3.96 3.53 -7.24
CA PHE A 46 -2.58 3.63 -6.75
C PHE A 46 -1.52 3.77 -7.86
N ARG A 47 -1.93 3.83 -9.13
CA ARG A 47 -1.03 3.93 -10.30
C ARG A 47 -0.90 5.36 -10.84
N ARG A 48 -1.59 6.32 -10.23
CA ARG A 48 -1.60 7.74 -10.64
C ARG A 48 -0.56 8.60 -9.91
N ASP A 49 0.08 8.06 -8.88
CA ASP A 49 1.00 8.78 -7.99
C ASP A 49 2.49 8.65 -8.41
N LEU A 50 2.77 8.13 -9.61
CA LEU A 50 4.11 7.97 -10.20
C LEU A 50 4.15 8.68 -11.55
#